data_AF-A0A2V2VJ27-F1
#
_entry.id   AF-A0A2V2VJ27-F1
#
_cell.length_a   1.000
_cell.length_b   1.000
_cell.length_c   1.000
_cell.angle_alpha   90.00
_cell.angle_beta   90.00
_cell.angle_gamma   90.00
#
_symmetry.space_group_name_H-M   'P 1'
#
loop_
_entity.id
_entity.type
_entity.pdbx_description
1 polymer ?
#
loop_
_entity_poly.entity_id
_entity_poly.type
_entity_poly.pdbx_seq_one_letter_code
_entity_poly.pdbx_strand_id
1 'polypeptide(L)'
;MRPLLIFGLRGTLVERIHASRVPLGMPDGAMTVGMSRVWLRPGALETLQALQEHCTLAVWSSTTARNTAPVMEAVFHVQSAAPKVRFAFVWSREHTTSDEFRRTNPATRDDKHATVKDVREVFRRFPDIATPQNTILVDDTPSKGKHNAANFLWLETCEELKIENAGVMPALRRFVEQTLLAEKEDVRRLLPVRIPWA
;
A
#
# COMPACT_ATOMS: atom_id res chain seq x y z
N MET A 1 -14.41 13.54 9.54
CA MET A 1 -14.20 12.90 8.22
C MET A 1 -13.80 11.45 8.45
N ARG A 2 -14.18 10.49 7.60
CA ARG A 2 -13.68 9.10 7.74
C ARG A 2 -12.17 9.07 7.47
N PRO A 3 -11.40 8.18 8.12
CA PRO A 3 -9.99 8.03 7.77
C PRO A 3 -9.82 7.63 6.30
N LEU A 4 -8.79 8.17 5.65
CA LEU A 4 -8.36 7.80 4.30
C LEU A 4 -7.09 6.94 4.41
N LEU A 5 -7.19 5.67 4.05
CA LEU A 5 -6.07 4.73 4.02
C LEU A 5 -5.55 4.58 2.59
N ILE A 6 -4.33 5.05 2.36
CA ILE A 6 -3.66 4.97 1.05
C ILE A 6 -2.62 3.86 1.11
N PHE A 7 -2.86 2.78 0.38
CA PHE A 7 -1.99 1.61 0.40
C PHE A 7 -0.93 1.67 -0.69
N GLY A 8 0.31 1.33 -0.35
CA GLY A 8 1.27 0.79 -1.30
C GLY A 8 0.70 -0.43 -2.02
N LEU A 9 1.19 -0.73 -3.23
CA LEU A 9 0.74 -1.89 -3.99
C LEU A 9 1.72 -3.06 -3.83
N ARG A 10 2.83 -3.05 -4.57
CA ARG A 10 3.89 -4.07 -4.42
C ARG A 10 4.55 -3.94 -3.05
N GLY A 11 4.79 -5.07 -2.40
CA GLY A 11 5.40 -5.15 -1.06
C GLY A 11 4.43 -4.87 0.09
N THR A 12 3.27 -4.25 -0.21
CA THR A 12 2.25 -3.94 0.80
C THR A 12 1.01 -4.83 0.65
N LEU A 13 0.33 -4.80 -0.50
CA LEU A 13 -0.91 -5.54 -0.77
C LEU A 13 -0.69 -6.77 -1.65
N VAL A 14 0.30 -6.72 -2.53
CA VAL A 14 0.62 -7.81 -3.46
C VAL A 14 2.12 -7.98 -3.53
N GLU A 15 2.58 -9.18 -3.88
CA GLU A 15 3.91 -9.35 -4.45
C GLU A 15 3.82 -9.61 -5.95
N ARG A 16 4.73 -9.00 -6.71
CA ARG A 16 4.81 -9.14 -8.15
C ARG A 16 6.23 -9.46 -8.57
N ILE A 17 6.40 -10.63 -9.19
CA ILE A 17 7.70 -11.12 -9.66
C ILE A 17 7.61 -11.43 -11.15
N HIS A 18 8.66 -11.11 -11.91
CA HIS A 18 8.76 -11.54 -13.30
C HIS A 18 8.75 -13.07 -13.39
N ALA A 19 8.01 -13.66 -14.34
CA ALA A 19 7.80 -15.11 -14.42
C ALA A 19 9.13 -15.91 -14.49
N SER A 20 10.15 -15.35 -15.16
CA SER A 20 11.48 -15.97 -15.26
C SER A 20 12.36 -15.81 -14.00
N ARG A 21 11.87 -15.13 -12.96
CA ARG A 21 12.61 -14.81 -11.74
C ARG A 21 11.87 -15.26 -10.47
N VAL A 22 10.82 -16.06 -10.62
CA VAL A 22 10.06 -16.59 -9.48
C VAL A 22 10.99 -17.48 -8.66
N PRO A 23 11.26 -17.16 -7.38
CA PRO A 23 12.07 -18.00 -6.51
C PRO A 23 11.46 -19.38 -6.33
N LEU A 24 12.31 -20.38 -6.11
CA LEU A 24 11.85 -21.70 -5.68
C LEU A 24 11.15 -21.58 -4.32
N GLY A 25 10.03 -22.29 -4.14
CA GLY A 25 9.28 -22.28 -2.87
C GLY A 25 8.31 -21.11 -2.71
N MET A 26 8.11 -20.27 -3.73
CA MET A 26 6.98 -19.33 -3.71
C MET A 26 5.65 -20.09 -3.55
N PRO A 27 4.70 -19.56 -2.76
CA PRO A 27 3.43 -20.24 -2.54
C PRO A 27 2.60 -20.36 -3.82
N ASP A 28 1.64 -21.28 -3.81
CA ASP A 28 0.66 -21.40 -4.89
C ASP A 28 -0.32 -20.20 -4.91
N GLY A 29 -1.25 -20.19 -5.87
CA GLY A 29 -2.30 -19.17 -5.96
C GLY A 29 -1.90 -17.87 -6.66
N ALA A 30 -0.71 -17.81 -7.26
CA ALA A 30 -0.33 -16.66 -8.08
C ALA A 30 -1.19 -16.54 -9.34
N MET A 31 -1.60 -15.30 -9.64
CA MET A 31 -2.21 -14.92 -10.90
C MET A 31 -1.13 -14.59 -11.93
N THR A 32 -1.37 -14.90 -13.20
CA THR A 32 -0.51 -14.43 -14.30
C THR A 32 -1.03 -13.09 -14.82
N VAL A 33 -0.19 -12.05 -14.76
CA VAL A 33 -0.50 -10.71 -15.29
C VAL A 33 0.63 -10.30 -16.23
N GLY A 34 0.40 -10.47 -17.54
CA GLY A 34 1.45 -10.34 -18.54
C GLY A 34 2.60 -11.31 -18.28
N MET A 35 3.84 -10.82 -18.26
CA MET A 35 5.05 -11.61 -17.96
C MET A 35 5.35 -11.74 -16.46
N SER A 36 4.38 -11.45 -15.59
CA SER A 36 4.59 -11.49 -14.14
C SER A 36 3.63 -12.45 -13.46
N ARG A 37 4.10 -13.03 -12.36
CA ARG A 37 3.30 -13.74 -11.38
C ARG A 37 2.99 -12.78 -10.23
N VAL A 38 1.73 -12.75 -9.82
CA VAL A 38 1.21 -11.82 -8.82
C VAL A 38 0.52 -12.60 -7.72
N TRP A 39 0.98 -12.40 -6.48
CA TRP A 39 0.38 -12.96 -5.28
C TRP A 39 -0.33 -11.87 -4.51
N LEU A 40 -1.61 -12.08 -4.22
CA LEU A 40 -2.30 -11.26 -3.24
C LEU A 40 -1.77 -11.61 -1.85
N ARG A 41 -1.50 -10.59 -1.03
CA ARG A 41 -1.06 -10.81 0.34
C ARG A 41 -2.16 -11.53 1.14
N PRO A 42 -1.83 -12.60 1.89
CA PRO A 42 -2.82 -13.32 2.68
C PRO A 42 -3.60 -12.39 3.62
N GLY A 43 -4.93 -12.54 3.62
CA GLY A 43 -5.84 -11.71 4.42
C GLY A 43 -6.05 -10.29 3.89
N ALA A 44 -5.44 -9.89 2.77
CA ALA A 44 -5.53 -8.51 2.29
C ALA A 44 -6.92 -8.17 1.76
N LEU A 45 -7.57 -9.07 1.00
CA LEU A 45 -8.91 -8.80 0.48
C LEU A 45 -9.92 -8.69 1.62
N GLU A 46 -9.90 -9.63 2.56
CA GLU A 46 -10.77 -9.66 3.74
C GLU A 46 -10.55 -8.43 4.61
N THR A 47 -9.29 -8.02 4.80
CA THR A 47 -8.94 -6.81 5.55
C THR A 47 -9.47 -5.56 4.85
N LEU A 48 -9.23 -5.39 3.55
CA LEU A 48 -9.73 -4.23 2.81
C LEU A 48 -11.26 -4.19 2.78
N GLN A 49 -11.92 -5.35 2.64
CA GLN A 49 -13.37 -5.45 2.68
C GLN A 49 -13.96 -5.05 4.03
N ALA A 50 -13.32 -5.39 5.14
CA ALA A 50 -13.74 -4.92 6.46
C ALA A 50 -13.46 -3.41 6.63
N LEU A 51 -12.26 -2.96 6.26
CA LEU A 51 -11.85 -1.57 6.48
C LEU A 51 -12.66 -0.57 5.65
N GLN A 52 -13.15 -0.93 4.45
CA GLN A 52 -13.95 -0.02 3.62
C GLN A 52 -15.31 0.35 4.26
N GLU A 53 -15.80 -0.43 5.24
CA GLU A 53 -17.05 -0.10 5.95
C GLU A 53 -16.91 1.19 6.78
N HIS A 54 -15.69 1.48 7.23
CA HIS A 54 -15.39 2.59 8.14
C HIS A 54 -14.39 3.61 7.58
N CYS A 55 -13.56 3.20 6.61
CA CYS A 55 -12.50 4.01 6.02
C CYS A 55 -12.74 4.24 4.52
N THR A 56 -12.22 5.34 4.01
CA THR A 56 -12.02 5.52 2.56
C THR A 56 -10.71 4.82 2.19
N LEU A 57 -10.72 3.98 1.16
CA LEU A 57 -9.53 3.27 0.70
C LEU A 57 -8.99 3.89 -0.59
N ALA A 58 -7.67 3.88 -0.75
CA ALA A 58 -7.01 4.25 -1.99
C ALA A 58 -5.73 3.42 -2.18
N VAL A 59 -5.22 3.41 -3.41
CA VAL A 59 -3.92 2.79 -3.73
C VAL A 59 -2.99 3.84 -4.30
N TRP A 60 -1.71 3.76 -3.93
CA TRP A 60 -0.64 4.53 -4.55
C TRP A 60 0.55 3.62 -4.82
N SER A 61 0.74 3.24 -6.08
CA SER A 61 1.81 2.34 -6.51
C SER A 61 3.09 3.12 -6.88
N SER A 62 4.25 2.52 -6.58
CA SER A 62 5.56 3.00 -7.06
C SER A 62 5.90 2.49 -8.47
N THR A 63 5.02 1.71 -9.11
CA THR A 63 5.19 1.25 -10.50
C THR A 63 4.35 2.11 -11.46
N THR A 64 4.74 2.14 -12.73
CA THR A 64 4.03 2.92 -13.77
C THR A 64 2.59 2.47 -13.95
N ALA A 65 1.74 3.32 -14.53
CA ALA A 65 0.34 3.00 -14.81
C ALA A 65 0.19 1.71 -15.64
N ARG A 66 1.04 1.53 -16.66
CA ARG A 66 1.12 0.29 -17.48
C ARG A 66 1.27 -1.00 -16.65
N ASN A 67 1.94 -0.93 -15.50
CA ASN A 67 2.14 -2.09 -14.63
C ASN A 67 1.09 -2.16 -13.51
N THR A 68 0.61 -1.01 -13.03
CA THR A 68 -0.36 -0.92 -11.93
C THR A 68 -1.76 -1.34 -12.39
N ALA A 69 -2.25 -0.81 -13.51
CA ALA A 69 -3.63 -1.03 -13.95
C ALA A 69 -3.97 -2.50 -14.20
N PRO A 70 -3.14 -3.30 -14.91
CA PRO A 70 -3.44 -4.73 -15.10
C PRO A 70 -3.47 -5.54 -13.81
N VAL A 71 -2.63 -5.17 -12.83
CA VAL A 71 -2.62 -5.82 -11.50
C VAL A 71 -3.90 -5.49 -10.74
N MET A 72 -4.32 -4.22 -10.74
CA MET A 72 -5.55 -3.81 -10.08
C MET A 72 -6.79 -4.46 -10.70
N GLU A 73 -6.82 -4.63 -12.02
CA GLU A 73 -7.89 -5.32 -12.72
C GLU A 73 -7.94 -6.80 -12.31
N ALA A 74 -6.81 -7.50 -12.45
CA ALA A 74 -6.70 -8.92 -12.12
C ALA A 74 -7.09 -9.21 -10.66
N VAL A 75 -6.55 -8.44 -9.71
CA VAL A 75 -6.68 -8.74 -8.28
C VAL A 75 -7.99 -8.25 -7.69
N PHE A 76 -8.45 -7.04 -8.05
CA PHE A 76 -9.58 -6.39 -7.37
C PHE A 76 -10.83 -6.20 -8.22
N HIS A 77 -10.80 -6.50 -9.53
CA HIS A 77 -11.96 -6.35 -10.43
C HIS A 77 -12.54 -7.67 -10.94
N VAL A 78 -11.72 -8.72 -11.08
CA VAL A 78 -12.12 -10.00 -11.69
C VAL A 78 -12.72 -11.02 -10.71
N GLN A 79 -12.56 -10.85 -9.39
CA GLN A 79 -13.12 -11.80 -8.41
C GLN A 79 -14.63 -11.60 -8.21
N SER A 80 -15.42 -12.25 -9.06
CA SER A 80 -16.88 -12.09 -9.21
C SER A 80 -17.78 -12.58 -8.05
N ALA A 81 -17.22 -13.07 -6.94
CA ALA A 81 -18.01 -13.74 -5.89
C ALA A 81 -18.03 -13.04 -4.52
N ALA A 82 -17.21 -12.00 -4.30
CA ALA A 82 -17.11 -11.30 -3.02
C ALA A 82 -17.44 -9.80 -3.19
N PRO A 83 -17.86 -9.08 -2.14
CA PRO A 83 -18.10 -7.65 -2.24
C PRO A 83 -16.84 -6.93 -2.73
N LYS A 84 -16.97 -6.23 -3.86
CA LYS A 84 -15.85 -5.56 -4.54
C LYS A 84 -15.26 -4.47 -3.63
N VAL A 85 -13.95 -4.50 -3.43
CA VAL A 85 -13.22 -3.43 -2.72
C VAL A 85 -13.31 -2.15 -3.53
N ARG A 86 -13.76 -1.05 -2.91
CA ARG A 86 -13.92 0.25 -3.57
C ARG A 86 -12.75 1.17 -3.18
N PHE A 87 -12.00 1.59 -4.19
CA PHE A 87 -10.93 2.59 -4.02
C PHE A 87 -11.40 3.95 -4.52
N ALA A 88 -11.22 5.00 -3.71
CA ALA A 88 -11.50 6.38 -4.09
C ALA A 88 -10.59 6.86 -5.23
N PHE A 89 -9.34 6.39 -5.23
CA PHE A 89 -8.41 6.57 -6.34
C PHE A 89 -7.35 5.47 -6.37
N VAL A 90 -6.76 5.29 -7.54
CA VAL A 90 -5.59 4.45 -7.77
C VAL A 90 -4.52 5.31 -8.45
N TRP A 91 -3.48 5.63 -7.70
CA TRP A 91 -2.30 6.35 -8.20
C TRP A 91 -1.18 5.38 -8.52
N SER A 92 -0.38 5.78 -9.49
CA SER A 92 0.80 5.07 -9.98
C SER A 92 2.04 5.96 -9.83
N ARG A 93 3.20 5.49 -10.30
CA ARG A 93 4.48 6.21 -10.25
C ARG A 93 4.39 7.64 -10.80
N GLU A 94 3.55 7.85 -11.80
CA GLU A 94 3.34 9.16 -12.44
C GLU A 94 2.80 10.22 -11.45
N HIS A 95 2.27 9.80 -10.31
CA HIS A 95 1.83 10.68 -9.23
C HIS A 95 2.87 10.85 -8.12
N THR A 96 4.02 10.16 -8.19
CA THR A 96 5.09 10.24 -7.19
C THR A 96 6.09 11.34 -7.54
N THR A 97 6.78 11.86 -6.53
CA THR A 97 7.90 12.81 -6.70
C THR A 97 9.22 12.06 -6.77
N SER A 98 10.17 12.53 -7.58
CA SER A 98 11.54 12.01 -7.59
C SER A 98 12.23 12.23 -6.24
N ASP A 99 12.87 11.19 -5.72
CA ASP A 99 13.75 11.34 -4.56
C ASP A 99 15.17 11.68 -5.03
N GLU A 100 15.42 12.95 -5.33
CA GLU A 100 16.72 13.39 -5.86
C GLU A 100 17.87 13.07 -4.91
N PHE A 101 17.69 13.26 -3.60
CA PHE A 101 18.70 12.98 -2.58
C PHE A 101 19.20 11.52 -2.64
N ARG A 102 18.28 10.54 -2.76
CA ARG A 102 18.68 9.12 -2.87
C ARG A 102 19.23 8.77 -4.27
N ARG A 103 18.71 9.41 -5.32
CA ARG A 103 19.18 9.18 -6.70
C ARG A 103 20.59 9.68 -6.95
N THR A 104 20.98 10.81 -6.35
CA THR A 104 22.29 11.43 -6.56
C THR A 104 23.35 10.95 -5.58
N ASN A 105 22.97 10.16 -4.56
CA ASN A 105 23.93 9.61 -3.62
C ASN A 105 24.67 8.40 -4.23
N PRO A 106 25.98 8.51 -4.53
CA PRO A 106 26.75 7.44 -5.16
C PRO A 106 26.94 6.22 -4.25
N ALA A 107 26.69 6.34 -2.94
CA ALA A 107 26.71 5.22 -1.99
C ALA A 107 25.47 4.32 -2.10
N THR A 108 24.38 4.79 -2.71
CA THR A 108 23.12 4.03 -2.88
C THR A 108 22.90 3.70 -4.35
N ARG A 109 23.71 2.79 -4.90
CA ARG A 109 23.71 2.41 -6.33
C ARG A 109 22.37 1.87 -6.87
N ASP A 110 21.48 1.39 -6.01
CA ASP A 110 20.18 0.79 -6.38
C ASP A 110 19.00 1.78 -6.45
N ASP A 111 19.19 3.06 -6.12
CA ASP A 111 18.09 4.01 -5.92
C ASP A 111 17.83 4.97 -7.11
N LYS A 112 18.30 4.64 -8.32
CA LYS A 112 18.11 5.49 -9.52
C LYS A 112 16.64 5.79 -9.86
N HIS A 113 15.72 4.99 -9.35
CA HIS A 113 14.27 5.17 -9.50
C HIS A 113 13.56 5.45 -8.17
N ALA A 114 14.29 5.91 -7.15
CA ALA A 114 13.71 6.31 -5.88
C ALA A 114 12.63 7.37 -6.10
N THR A 115 11.49 7.15 -5.47
CA THR A 115 10.33 8.02 -5.52
C THR A 115 9.72 8.14 -4.13
N VAL A 116 9.03 9.25 -3.89
CA VAL A 116 8.36 9.58 -2.63
C VAL A 116 6.88 9.84 -2.93
N LYS A 117 6.02 9.47 -1.98
CA LYS A 117 4.58 9.69 -2.03
C LYS A 117 4.24 10.89 -1.17
N ASP A 118 4.21 12.05 -1.80
CA ASP A 118 3.94 13.30 -1.11
C ASP A 118 2.44 13.47 -0.86
N VAL A 119 1.99 13.15 0.36
CA VAL A 119 0.57 13.12 0.71
C VAL A 119 -0.08 14.50 0.60
N ARG A 120 0.72 15.59 0.56
CA ARG A 120 0.20 16.95 0.31
C ARG A 120 -0.48 17.07 -1.06
N GLU A 121 -0.03 16.31 -2.06
CA GLU A 121 -0.70 16.27 -3.36
C GLU A 121 -2.10 15.65 -3.26
N VAL A 122 -2.31 14.70 -2.35
CA VAL A 122 -3.62 14.10 -2.10
C VAL A 122 -4.56 15.14 -1.49
N PHE A 123 -4.09 15.92 -0.51
CA PHE A 123 -4.89 17.00 0.10
C PHE A 123 -5.32 18.03 -0.95
N ARG A 124 -4.42 18.38 -1.87
CA ARG A 124 -4.68 19.34 -2.94
C ARG A 124 -5.65 18.81 -3.99
N ARG A 125 -5.59 17.51 -4.32
CA ARG A 125 -6.41 16.89 -5.37
C ARG A 125 -7.76 16.40 -4.88
N PHE A 126 -7.86 16.06 -3.60
CA PHE A 126 -9.05 15.45 -2.99
C PHE A 126 -9.41 16.10 -1.64
N PRO A 127 -9.63 17.43 -1.60
CA PRO A 127 -9.88 18.15 -0.34
C PRO A 127 -11.14 17.67 0.40
N ASP A 128 -12.11 17.09 -0.32
CA ASP A 128 -13.37 16.61 0.25
C ASP A 128 -13.21 15.30 1.06
N ILE A 129 -12.12 14.56 0.86
CA ILE A 129 -11.87 13.28 1.52
C ILE A 129 -10.52 13.19 2.23
N ALA A 130 -9.62 14.17 2.04
CA ALA A 130 -8.24 14.10 2.51
C ALA A 130 -7.79 15.40 3.19
N THR A 131 -7.42 15.28 4.46
CA THR A 131 -6.75 16.30 5.28
C THR A 131 -5.54 15.68 6.00
N PRO A 132 -4.61 16.50 6.53
CA PRO A 132 -3.53 16.00 7.37
C PRO A 132 -4.01 15.16 8.57
N GLN A 133 -5.19 15.45 9.11
CA GLN A 133 -5.71 14.84 10.33
C GLN A 133 -6.43 13.51 10.11
N ASN A 134 -6.81 13.16 8.87
CA ASN A 134 -7.54 11.91 8.60
C ASN A 134 -6.83 10.97 7.61
N THR A 135 -5.69 11.36 7.03
CA THR A 135 -5.05 10.59 5.95
C THR A 135 -3.86 9.79 6.47
N ILE A 136 -3.77 8.52 6.07
CA ILE A 136 -2.68 7.62 6.43
C ILE A 136 -2.13 6.98 5.16
N LEU A 137 -0.81 7.07 4.98
CA LEU A 137 -0.07 6.32 3.99
C LEU A 137 0.41 5.01 4.63
N VAL A 138 -0.15 3.89 4.17
CA VAL A 138 0.24 2.53 4.56
C VAL A 138 1.21 1.98 3.51
N ASP A 139 2.45 1.75 3.87
CA ASP A 139 3.47 1.26 2.93
C ASP A 139 4.53 0.44 3.65
N ASP A 140 5.19 -0.46 2.92
CA ASP A 140 6.25 -1.31 3.46
C ASP A 140 7.64 -0.67 3.41
N THR A 141 7.79 0.44 2.69
CA THR A 141 9.03 1.18 2.56
C THR A 141 8.92 2.57 3.22
N PRO A 142 9.47 2.76 4.45
CA PRO A 142 9.37 4.02 5.20
C PRO A 142 9.81 5.28 4.44
N SER A 143 10.83 5.17 3.58
CA SER A 143 11.31 6.31 2.80
C SER A 143 10.29 6.85 1.80
N LYS A 144 9.24 6.09 1.45
CA LYS A 144 8.14 6.56 0.60
C LYS A 144 7.30 7.64 1.27
N GLY A 145 7.17 7.62 2.59
CA GLY A 145 6.41 8.60 3.36
C GLY A 145 7.23 9.76 3.92
N LYS A 146 8.50 9.92 3.53
CA LYS A 146 9.44 10.81 4.24
C LYS A 146 9.01 12.29 4.34
N HIS A 147 8.24 12.80 3.38
CA HIS A 147 7.72 14.18 3.42
C HIS A 147 6.52 14.34 4.38
N ASN A 148 5.90 13.24 4.81
CA ASN A 148 4.71 13.21 5.65
C ASN A 148 4.82 12.07 6.66
N ALA A 149 5.94 11.98 7.39
CA ALA A 149 6.19 10.89 8.34
C ALA A 149 5.09 10.78 9.43
N ALA A 150 4.52 11.92 9.85
CA ALA A 150 3.40 11.96 10.79
C ALA A 150 2.11 11.30 10.24
N ASN A 151 2.03 11.00 8.96
CA ASN A 151 0.91 10.31 8.30
C ASN A 151 1.29 8.89 7.86
N PHE A 152 2.41 8.33 8.34
CA PHE A 152 2.94 7.06 7.83
C PHE A 152 2.67 5.90 8.78
N LEU A 153 2.09 4.82 8.25
CA LEU A 153 1.96 3.54 8.91
C LEU A 153 2.83 2.52 8.16
N TRP A 154 3.84 2.01 8.85
CA TRP A 154 4.75 1.02 8.31
C TRP A 154 4.18 -0.39 8.49
N LEU A 155 3.97 -1.07 7.37
CA LEU A 155 3.60 -2.47 7.32
C LEU A 155 4.82 -3.33 6.97
N GLU A 156 4.95 -4.54 7.53
CA GLU A 156 6.02 -5.44 7.08
C GLU A 156 5.86 -5.75 5.59
N THR A 157 6.98 -5.85 4.87
CA THR A 157 6.93 -6.14 3.44
C THR A 157 6.49 -7.57 3.17
N CYS A 158 5.73 -7.77 2.09
CA CYS A 158 5.35 -9.07 1.58
C CYS A 158 6.15 -9.49 0.34
N GLU A 159 7.26 -8.82 0.03
CA GLU A 159 8.12 -9.21 -1.09
C GLU A 159 8.76 -10.60 -0.87
N GLU A 160 8.95 -11.34 -1.96
CA GLU A 160 9.53 -12.70 -1.95
C GLU A 160 8.77 -13.65 -1.01
N LEU A 161 9.48 -14.49 -0.24
CA LEU A 161 8.88 -15.48 0.69
C LEU A 161 8.14 -14.82 1.87
N LYS A 162 8.34 -13.52 2.12
CA LYS A 162 7.63 -12.83 3.21
C LYS A 162 6.12 -12.72 2.96
N ILE A 163 5.67 -12.99 1.72
CA ILE A 163 4.25 -13.10 1.36
C ILE A 163 3.49 -14.14 2.19
N GLU A 164 4.15 -15.17 2.70
CA GLU A 164 3.51 -16.26 3.47
C GLU A 164 3.02 -15.82 4.86
N ASN A 165 3.45 -14.65 5.33
CA ASN A 165 3.09 -14.15 6.63
C ASN A 165 1.62 -13.66 6.69
N ALA A 166 0.74 -14.56 7.11
CA ALA A 166 -0.69 -14.31 7.25
C ALA A 166 -1.08 -13.44 8.46
N GLY A 167 -0.16 -13.13 9.38
CA GLY A 167 -0.46 -12.35 10.59
C GLY A 167 -0.54 -10.84 10.35
N VAL A 168 0.07 -10.34 9.28
CA VAL A 168 0.26 -8.89 9.10
C VAL A 168 -1.05 -8.14 8.77
N MET A 169 -1.85 -8.66 7.84
CA MET A 169 -3.12 -8.00 7.46
C MET A 169 -4.16 -8.04 8.59
N PRO A 170 -4.36 -9.15 9.31
CA PRO A 170 -5.17 -9.17 10.53
C PRO A 170 -4.67 -8.21 11.63
N ALA A 171 -3.35 -8.08 11.82
CA ALA A 171 -2.80 -7.13 12.78
C ALA A 171 -3.08 -5.67 12.38
N LEU A 172 -2.93 -5.34 11.09
CA LEU A 172 -3.32 -4.04 10.56
C LEU A 172 -4.80 -3.77 10.80
N ARG A 173 -5.67 -4.74 10.47
CA ARG A 173 -7.12 -4.61 10.69
C ARG A 173 -7.44 -4.29 12.15
N ARG A 174 -6.90 -5.07 13.09
CA ARG A 174 -7.10 -4.85 14.53
C ARG A 174 -6.63 -3.46 14.95
N PHE A 175 -5.45 -3.03 14.54
CA PHE A 175 -4.95 -1.69 14.85
C PHE A 175 -5.90 -0.60 14.33
N VAL A 176 -6.39 -0.74 13.09
CA VAL A 176 -7.30 0.25 12.53
C VAL A 176 -8.62 0.26 13.31
N GLU A 177 -9.25 -0.90 13.49
CA GLU A 177 -10.56 -1.00 14.14
C GLU A 177 -10.55 -0.62 15.62
N GLN A 178 -9.50 -0.99 16.36
CA GLN A 178 -9.43 -0.84 17.81
C GLN A 178 -8.72 0.44 18.26
N THR A 179 -7.77 0.95 17.49
CA THR A 179 -6.92 2.09 17.88
C THR A 179 -7.17 3.29 16.98
N LEU A 180 -7.02 3.13 15.66
CA LEU A 180 -7.13 4.26 14.74
C LEU A 180 -8.53 4.85 14.69
N LEU A 181 -9.57 4.00 14.64
CA LEU A 181 -10.96 4.47 14.64
C LEU A 181 -11.38 5.09 15.97
N ALA A 182 -10.68 4.82 17.08
CA ALA A 182 -10.95 5.47 18.36
C ALA A 182 -10.45 6.93 18.39
N GLU A 183 -9.39 7.24 17.64
CA GLU A 183 -8.90 8.61 17.45
C GLU A 183 -9.81 9.36 16.46
N LYS A 184 -10.52 10.38 16.95
CA LYS A 184 -11.53 11.13 16.17
C LYS A 184 -11.05 12.49 15.68
N GLU A 185 -9.96 13.01 16.22
CA GLU A 185 -9.49 14.37 15.96
C GLU A 185 -8.33 14.38 14.98
N ASP A 186 -7.28 13.60 15.25
CA ASP A 186 -6.04 13.67 14.48
C ASP A 186 -5.25 12.35 14.53
N VAL A 187 -5.31 11.60 13.43
CA VAL A 187 -4.62 10.30 13.28
C VAL A 187 -3.11 10.40 13.50
N ARG A 188 -2.53 11.59 13.33
CA ARG A 188 -1.10 11.84 13.53
C ARG A 188 -0.65 11.70 14.98
N ARG A 189 -1.58 11.69 15.94
CA ARG A 189 -1.28 11.38 17.35
C ARG A 189 -0.88 9.93 17.57
N LEU A 190 -1.23 9.04 16.62
CA LEU A 190 -0.91 7.62 16.64
C LEU A 190 0.25 7.26 15.71
N LEU A 191 0.78 8.22 14.94
CA LEU A 191 1.70 7.98 13.83
C LEU A 191 2.99 8.84 13.96
N PRO A 192 4.13 8.40 13.39
CA PRO A 192 4.31 7.16 12.65
C PRO A 192 4.28 5.93 13.55
N VAL A 193 3.81 4.80 13.00
CA VAL A 193 3.80 3.51 13.71
C VAL A 193 4.23 2.39 12.79
N ARG A 194 4.87 1.35 13.35
CA ARG A 194 5.05 0.06 12.69
C ARG A 194 4.09 -0.92 13.32
N ILE A 195 3.31 -1.64 12.51
CA ILE A 195 2.37 -2.63 13.03
C ILE A 195 3.13 -3.92 13.39
N PRO A 196 3.19 -4.31 14.68
CA PRO A 196 3.72 -5.61 15.06
C PRO A 196 2.74 -6.71 14.63
N TRP A 197 3.26 -7.88 14.28
CA TRP A 197 2.47 -8.96 13.69
C TRP A 197 2.72 -10.33 14.34
N ALA A 198 3.35 -10.34 15.53
CA ALA A 198 3.54 -11.54 16.36
C ALA A 198 2.28 -11.87 17.16
#